data_AF-A0A854DX00-F1
#
_entry.id   AF-A0A854DX00-F1
#
_cell.length_a   1.000
_cell.length_b   1.000
_cell.length_c   1.000
_cell.angle_alpha   90.00
_cell.angle_beta   90.00
_cell.angle_gamma   90.00
#
_symmetry.space_group_name_H-M   'P 1'
#
loop_
_entity.id
_entity.type
_entity.pdbx_description
1 polymer ?
#
loop_
_entity_poly.entity_id
_entity_poly.type
_entity_poly.pdbx_seq_one_letter_code
_entity_poly.pdbx_strand_id
1 'polypeptide(L)'
;VNDFGRALLIPNNIMEAVDTIIKGDLVPVDVGKMNNRYFINIAGGGKITEVSYEAPSKLKTMVGPLAYYIKGLEMLPQIKATDIRIEYDGNVFQGEAMMFLIGLTNSIGGFEKLVPDADINDGNFTLLILEKVNIAELGHIMTLASRG
;
A
#
# COMPACT_ATOMS: atom_id res chain seq x y z
N VAL A 1 -2.34 -6.88 9.70
CA VAL A 1 -1.51 -7.15 8.50
C VAL A 1 -0.06 -6.94 8.90
N ASN A 2 0.87 -7.79 8.45
CA ASN A 2 2.30 -7.70 8.76
C ASN A 2 3.11 -7.56 7.46
N ASP A 3 2.90 -6.46 6.74
CA ASP A 3 3.49 -6.27 5.39
C ASP A 3 5.02 -6.23 5.42
N PHE A 4 5.61 -5.46 6.35
CA PHE A 4 7.07 -5.33 6.44
C PHE A 4 7.75 -6.64 6.85
N GLY A 5 7.16 -7.37 7.82
CA GLY A 5 7.66 -8.71 8.16
C GLY A 5 7.56 -9.67 6.98
N ARG A 6 6.49 -9.55 6.17
CA ARG A 6 6.32 -10.39 4.98
C ARG A 6 7.34 -10.06 3.88
N ALA A 7 7.63 -8.78 3.66
CA ALA A 7 8.68 -8.32 2.76
C ALA A 7 10.08 -8.81 3.19
N LEU A 8 10.32 -8.93 4.51
CA LEU A 8 11.53 -9.52 5.09
C LEU A 8 11.50 -11.06 5.17
N LEU A 9 10.47 -11.71 4.61
CA LEU A 9 10.27 -13.16 4.67
C LEU A 9 10.23 -13.73 6.10
N ILE A 10 9.81 -12.92 7.07
CA ILE A 10 9.66 -13.35 8.47
C ILE A 10 8.48 -14.32 8.56
N PRO A 11 8.68 -15.52 9.14
CA PRO A 11 7.60 -16.47 9.33
C PRO A 11 6.45 -15.90 10.17
N ASN A 12 5.21 -16.30 9.86
CA ASN A 12 4.05 -15.90 10.65
C ASN A 12 3.95 -16.68 11.99
N ASN A 13 4.64 -17.82 12.11
CA ASN A 13 4.74 -18.54 13.37
C ASN A 13 5.69 -17.79 14.31
N ILE A 14 5.24 -17.57 15.54
CA ILE A 14 5.99 -16.79 16.54
C ILE A 14 7.34 -17.44 16.87
N MET A 15 7.39 -18.77 17.04
CA MET A 15 8.63 -19.46 17.39
C MET A 15 9.63 -19.41 16.24
N GLU A 16 9.18 -19.59 15.00
CA GLU A 16 10.04 -19.48 13.81
C GLU A 16 10.55 -18.05 13.59
N ALA A 17 9.75 -17.03 13.92
CA ALA A 17 10.19 -15.64 13.90
C ALA A 17 11.27 -15.37 14.98
N VAL A 18 11.15 -15.97 16.17
CA VAL A 18 12.18 -15.90 17.21
C VAL A 18 13.46 -16.59 16.74
N ASP A 19 13.37 -17.76 16.10
CA ASP A 19 14.53 -18.45 15.55
C ASP A 19 15.25 -17.59 14.48
N THR A 20 14.49 -16.84 13.67
CA THR A 20 15.04 -15.89 12.69
C THR A 20 15.84 -14.77 13.38
N ILE A 21 15.34 -14.24 14.51
CA ILE A 21 16.06 -13.24 15.31
C ILE A 21 17.33 -13.82 15.92
N ILE A 22 17.26 -15.04 16.47
CA ILE A 22 18.42 -15.73 17.07
C ILE A 22 19.51 -16.01 16.03
N LYS A 23 19.12 -16.37 14.81
CA LYS A 23 20.04 -16.60 13.70
C LYS A 23 20.89 -15.36 13.38
N GLY A 24 20.31 -14.16 13.54
CA GLY A 24 21.04 -12.90 13.46
C GLY A 24 21.42 -12.47 12.05
N ASP A 25 20.76 -12.99 11.01
CA ASP A 25 20.95 -12.52 9.64
C ASP A 25 20.48 -11.07 9.53
N LEU A 26 21.29 -10.22 8.90
CA LEU A 26 20.99 -8.81 8.70
C LEU A 26 20.85 -8.52 7.21
N VAL A 27 19.84 -7.72 6.87
CA VAL A 27 19.65 -7.19 5.52
C VAL A 27 19.50 -5.66 5.60
N PRO A 28 20.17 -4.88 4.74
CA PRO A 28 19.86 -3.47 4.63
C PRO A 28 18.43 -3.30 4.12
N VAL A 29 17.75 -2.28 4.62
CA VAL A 29 16.40 -1.91 4.21
C VAL A 29 16.32 -0.41 3.98
N ASP A 30 15.57 -0.02 2.95
CA ASP A 30 15.27 1.37 2.69
C ASP A 30 14.21 1.90 3.65
N VAL A 31 14.35 3.18 4.00
CA VAL A 31 13.40 3.88 4.86
C VAL A 31 12.98 5.16 4.18
N GLY A 32 11.68 5.33 4.01
CA GLY A 32 11.12 6.53 3.41
C GLY A 32 11.09 7.66 4.41
N LYS A 33 11.45 8.86 3.96
CA LYS A 33 11.34 10.09 4.74
C LYS A 33 10.33 11.02 4.07
N MET A 34 9.27 11.36 4.79
CA MET A 34 8.27 12.34 4.36
C MET A 34 8.27 13.50 5.35
N ASN A 35 8.71 14.68 4.90
CA ASN A 35 8.94 15.83 5.76
C ASN A 35 9.86 15.45 6.94
N ASN A 36 9.35 15.53 8.17
CA ASN A 36 10.08 15.19 9.41
C ASN A 36 9.71 13.81 9.97
N ARG A 37 9.04 12.95 9.17
CA ARG A 37 8.57 11.63 9.60
C ARG A 37 9.15 10.55 8.70
N TYR A 38 9.31 9.36 9.28
CA TYR A 38 9.82 8.18 8.58
C TYR A 38 8.71 7.14 8.43
N PHE A 39 8.77 6.35 7.36
CA PHE A 39 7.89 5.22 7.10
C PHE A 39 8.66 4.08 6.43
N ILE A 40 8.20 2.85 6.62
CA ILE A 40 8.89 1.62 6.17
C ILE A 40 8.05 0.79 5.19
N ASN A 41 6.87 1.27 4.81
CA ASN A 41 5.96 0.51 3.98
C ASN A 41 5.35 1.39 2.89
N ILE A 42 4.42 2.27 3.26
CA ILE A 42 3.70 3.09 2.30
C ILE A 42 3.39 4.48 2.83
N ALA A 43 3.53 5.48 1.97
CA ALA A 43 2.88 6.76 2.07
C ALA A 43 1.85 6.89 0.95
N GLY A 44 0.81 7.69 1.15
CA GLY A 44 -0.21 7.86 0.14
C GLY A 44 -0.98 9.16 0.33
N GLY A 45 -1.57 9.64 -0.74
CA GLY A 45 -2.39 10.83 -0.75
C GLY A 45 -3.48 10.75 -1.81
N GLY A 46 -4.43 11.65 -1.71
CA GLY A 46 -5.70 11.59 -2.42
C GLY A 46 -6.82 11.99 -1.48
N LYS A 47 -7.96 12.37 -2.04
CA LYS A 47 -9.11 12.78 -1.24
C LYS A 47 -9.85 11.56 -0.69
N ILE A 48 -9.19 10.85 0.21
CA ILE A 48 -9.78 9.86 1.13
C ILE A 48 -10.39 10.64 2.33
N THR A 49 -11.02 11.77 2.07
CA THR A 49 -11.54 12.62 3.13
C THR A 49 -12.98 12.19 3.39
N GLU A 50 -13.17 11.44 4.49
CA GLU A 50 -14.40 11.25 5.29
C GLU A 50 -14.86 9.81 5.58
N VAL A 51 -14.03 8.78 5.50
CA VAL A 51 -14.40 7.49 6.16
C VAL A 51 -13.22 6.86 6.90
N SER A 52 -12.85 7.48 8.01
CA SER A 52 -12.20 6.81 9.13
C SER A 52 -13.16 7.00 10.30
N TYR A 53 -13.86 5.99 10.84
CA TYR A 53 -13.27 5.11 11.84
C TYR A 53 -14.18 3.94 12.26
N GLU A 54 -15.11 3.48 11.43
CA GLU A 54 -16.01 2.39 11.82
C GLU A 54 -16.05 1.29 10.76
N ALA A 55 -15.07 0.38 10.79
CA ALA A 55 -15.37 -0.99 10.43
C ALA A 55 -16.23 -1.53 11.59
N PRO A 56 -17.54 -1.80 11.41
CA PRO A 56 -18.37 -2.30 12.49
C PRO A 56 -17.71 -3.56 13.04
N SER A 57 -17.55 -3.64 14.35
CA SER A 57 -16.96 -4.80 15.04
C SER A 57 -17.56 -6.13 14.56
N LYS A 58 -18.83 -6.13 14.11
CA LYS A 58 -19.53 -7.27 13.49
C LYS A 58 -18.94 -7.76 12.16
N LEU A 59 -18.44 -6.88 11.29
CA LEU A 59 -17.84 -7.23 10.00
C LEU A 59 -16.44 -7.87 10.18
N LYS A 60 -15.69 -7.44 11.20
CA LYS A 60 -14.40 -8.06 11.58
C LYS A 60 -14.57 -9.52 12.00
N THR A 61 -15.67 -9.85 12.69
CA THR A 61 -15.94 -11.20 13.20
C THR A 61 -16.41 -12.18 12.12
N MET A 62 -17.13 -11.72 11.09
CA MET A 62 -17.63 -12.60 10.02
C MET A 62 -16.65 -12.81 8.85
N VAL A 63 -15.82 -11.80 8.52
CA VAL A 63 -15.02 -11.80 7.27
C VAL A 63 -13.51 -11.73 7.54
N GLY A 64 -13.09 -11.62 8.80
CA GLY A 64 -11.68 -11.62 9.17
C GLY A 64 -10.87 -10.49 8.51
N PRO A 65 -9.60 -10.71 8.14
CA PRO A 65 -8.74 -9.70 7.51
C PRO A 65 -9.31 -9.09 6.22
N LEU A 66 -10.25 -9.79 5.55
CA LEU A 66 -10.86 -9.35 4.30
C LEU A 66 -11.77 -8.12 4.46
N ALA A 67 -12.26 -7.85 5.68
CA ALA A 67 -13.09 -6.70 5.97
C ALA A 67 -12.40 -5.35 5.69
N TYR A 68 -11.06 -5.30 5.78
CA TYR A 68 -10.29 -4.10 5.44
C TYR A 68 -10.32 -3.80 3.94
N TYR A 69 -10.19 -4.83 3.09
CA TYR A 69 -10.23 -4.65 1.64
C TYR A 69 -11.62 -4.27 1.14
N ILE A 70 -12.67 -4.86 1.72
CA ILE A 70 -14.06 -4.51 1.39
C ILE A 70 -14.35 -3.04 1.73
N LYS A 71 -13.91 -2.56 2.90
CA LYS A 71 -14.07 -1.14 3.25
C LYS A 71 -13.24 -0.22 2.38
N GLY A 72 -12.00 -0.61 2.04
CA GLY A 72 -11.19 0.11 1.07
C GLY A 72 -11.91 0.25 -0.27
N LEU A 73 -12.44 -0.85 -0.81
CA LEU A 73 -13.20 -0.90 -2.06
C LEU A 73 -14.49 -0.05 -2.02
N GLU A 74 -15.23 -0.07 -0.91
CA GLU A 74 -16.44 0.73 -0.73
C GLU A 74 -16.16 2.25 -0.75
N MET A 75 -14.95 2.67 -0.37
CA MET A 75 -14.56 4.07 -0.34
C MET A 75 -14.05 4.59 -1.70
N LEU A 76 -13.59 3.70 -2.59
CA LEU A 76 -12.98 4.11 -3.87
C LEU A 76 -13.90 4.92 -4.80
N PRO A 77 -15.21 4.62 -4.94
CA PRO A 77 -16.11 5.43 -5.77
C PRO A 77 -16.34 6.85 -5.24
N GLN A 78 -16.02 7.10 -3.96
CA GLN A 78 -16.17 8.40 -3.32
C GLN A 78 -14.91 9.28 -3.46
N ILE A 79 -13.81 8.71 -3.95
CA ILE A 79 -12.56 9.43 -4.15
C ILE A 79 -12.75 10.39 -5.32
N LYS A 80 -12.77 11.68 -5.01
CA LYS A 80 -12.80 12.72 -6.04
C LYS A 80 -11.39 12.92 -6.59
N ALA A 81 -11.28 12.88 -7.91
CA ALA A 81 -10.08 13.30 -8.59
C ALA A 81 -9.75 14.75 -8.22
N THR A 82 -8.48 15.00 -7.94
CA THR A 82 -7.94 16.31 -7.60
C THR A 82 -6.77 16.58 -8.54
N ASP A 83 -6.65 17.81 -9.02
CA ASP A 83 -5.46 18.21 -9.79
C ASP A 83 -4.25 18.19 -8.86
N ILE A 84 -3.27 17.36 -9.18
CA ILE A 84 -2.05 17.17 -8.40
C ILE A 84 -0.82 17.38 -9.27
N ARG A 85 0.27 17.79 -8.62
CA ARG A 85 1.61 17.88 -9.18
C ARG A 85 2.53 16.95 -8.41
N ILE A 86 3.13 15.98 -9.08
CA ILE A 86 4.13 15.08 -8.51
C ILE A 86 5.43 15.26 -9.30
N GLU A 87 6.48 15.71 -8.62
CA GLU A 87 7.83 15.81 -9.18
C GLU A 87 8.67 14.63 -8.68
N TYR A 88 9.31 13.90 -9.59
CA TYR A 88 10.10 12.70 -9.28
C TYR A 88 11.22 12.53 -10.30
N ASP A 89 12.46 12.35 -9.84
CA ASP A 89 13.65 12.07 -10.69
C ASP A 89 13.82 12.98 -11.91
N GLY A 90 13.53 14.27 -11.74
CA GLY A 90 13.57 15.28 -12.82
C GLY A 90 12.37 15.26 -13.78
N ASN A 91 11.43 14.34 -13.58
CA ASN A 91 10.15 14.28 -14.28
C ASN A 91 9.04 14.96 -13.48
N VAL A 92 7.94 15.29 -14.17
CA VAL A 92 6.75 15.88 -13.57
C VAL A 92 5.51 15.18 -14.12
N PHE A 93 4.72 14.63 -13.21
CA PHE A 93 3.32 14.33 -13.46
C PHE A 93 2.47 15.53 -13.03
N GLN A 94 1.58 15.99 -13.92
CA GLN A 94 0.61 17.05 -13.62
C GLN A 94 -0.74 16.64 -14.22
N GLY A 95 -1.76 16.52 -13.37
CA GLY A 95 -3.11 16.19 -13.83
C GLY A 95 -4.05 15.75 -12.71
N GLU A 96 -5.26 15.38 -13.11
CA GLU A 96 -6.28 14.87 -12.19
C GLU A 96 -5.97 13.43 -11.76
N ALA A 97 -5.67 13.25 -10.47
CA ALA A 97 -5.54 11.92 -9.87
C ALA A 97 -6.54 11.72 -8.74
N MET A 98 -7.06 10.51 -8.63
CA MET A 98 -7.90 10.08 -7.52
C MET A 98 -7.05 9.79 -6.28
N MET A 99 -5.93 9.09 -6.46
CA MET A 99 -4.98 8.78 -5.39
C MET A 99 -3.57 8.55 -5.93
N PHE A 100 -2.59 8.66 -5.06
CA PHE A 100 -1.23 8.19 -5.30
C PHE A 100 -0.72 7.40 -4.09
N LEU A 101 0.17 6.46 -4.35
CA LEU A 101 0.85 5.63 -3.36
C LEU A 101 2.36 5.69 -3.62
N ILE A 102 3.13 5.73 -2.53
CA ILE A 102 4.59 5.70 -2.51
C ILE A 102 4.99 4.51 -1.65
N GLY A 103 5.38 3.41 -2.29
CA GLY A 103 5.75 2.15 -1.65
C GLY A 103 7.26 1.97 -1.51
N LEU A 104 7.66 1.21 -0.48
CA LEU A 104 9.03 0.72 -0.23
C LEU A 104 9.13 -0.80 -0.28
N THR A 105 8.00 -1.51 -0.36
CA THR A 105 7.97 -2.96 -0.37
C THR A 105 6.98 -3.43 -1.41
N ASN A 106 7.14 -4.67 -1.87
CA ASN A 106 6.22 -5.34 -2.77
C ASN A 106 4.83 -5.65 -2.15
N SER A 107 4.67 -5.50 -0.83
CA SER A 107 3.42 -5.78 -0.13
C SER A 107 2.72 -4.51 0.34
N ILE A 108 1.72 -4.06 -0.42
CA ILE A 108 0.94 -2.87 -0.08
C ILE A 108 -0.43 -3.30 0.45
N GLY A 109 -0.69 -3.04 1.74
CA GLY A 109 -1.97 -3.33 2.37
C GLY A 109 -2.34 -4.82 2.35
N GLY A 110 -1.36 -5.71 2.16
CA GLY A 110 -1.50 -7.16 2.00
C GLY A 110 -1.72 -7.65 0.57
N PHE A 111 -1.61 -6.79 -0.45
CA PHE A 111 -1.42 -7.19 -1.85
C PHE A 111 0.08 -7.35 -2.14
N GLU A 112 0.55 -8.59 -2.23
CA GLU A 112 1.97 -8.93 -2.43
C GLU A 112 2.48 -8.76 -3.87
N LYS A 113 1.56 -8.53 -4.82
CA LYS A 113 1.87 -8.42 -6.25
C LYS A 113 1.46 -7.10 -6.86
N LEU A 114 1.02 -6.14 -6.06
CA LEU A 114 0.62 -4.83 -6.59
C LEU A 114 1.82 -4.14 -7.28
N VAL A 115 3.02 -4.42 -6.79
CA VAL A 115 4.29 -3.96 -7.35
C VAL A 115 5.27 -5.13 -7.35
N PRO A 116 5.27 -5.97 -8.40
CA PRO A 116 6.01 -7.23 -8.40
C PRO A 116 7.53 -7.03 -8.48
N ASP A 117 7.98 -5.85 -8.90
CA ASP A 117 9.37 -5.46 -9.10
C ASP A 117 9.98 -4.63 -7.96
N ALA A 118 9.19 -4.30 -6.93
CA ALA A 118 9.70 -3.57 -5.77
C ALA A 118 10.57 -4.47 -4.88
N ASP A 119 11.78 -3.99 -4.53
CA ASP A 119 12.63 -4.60 -3.52
C ASP A 119 12.67 -3.73 -2.26
N ILE A 120 12.97 -4.34 -1.11
CA ILE A 120 13.05 -3.64 0.18
C ILE A 120 14.33 -2.79 0.32
N ASN A 121 15.26 -2.91 -0.62
CA ASN A 121 16.58 -2.27 -0.57
C ASN A 121 17.17 -1.90 -1.95
N ASP A 122 16.31 -1.64 -2.95
CA ASP A 122 16.75 -1.22 -4.29
C ASP A 122 17.13 0.27 -4.40
N GLY A 123 16.92 1.04 -3.33
CA GLY A 123 17.20 2.47 -3.24
C GLY A 123 16.11 3.37 -3.83
N ASN A 124 14.98 2.82 -4.29
CA ASN A 124 13.92 3.54 -4.98
C ASN A 124 12.59 3.46 -4.25
N PHE A 125 11.71 4.43 -4.54
CA PHE A 125 10.30 4.30 -4.21
C PHE A 125 9.55 3.73 -5.40
N THR A 126 8.52 2.94 -5.13
CA THR A 126 7.47 2.70 -6.12
C THR A 126 6.42 3.79 -6.03
N LEU A 127 6.30 4.59 -7.10
CA LEU A 127 5.22 5.57 -7.26
C LEU A 127 4.08 4.96 -8.09
N LEU A 128 2.91 4.80 -7.48
CA LEU A 128 1.67 4.45 -8.19
C LEU A 128 0.74 5.65 -8.19
N ILE A 129 0.18 5.99 -9.35
CA ILE A 129 -0.79 7.07 -9.52
C ILE A 129 -2.06 6.46 -10.12
N LEU A 130 -3.18 6.57 -9.41
CA LEU A 130 -4.49 6.30 -9.97
C LEU A 130 -5.03 7.61 -10.52
N GLU A 131 -4.92 7.76 -11.84
CA GLU A 131 -5.53 8.87 -12.57
C GLU A 131 -7.06 8.84 -12.44
N LYS A 132 -7.70 9.93 -12.87
CA LYS A 132 -9.16 10.00 -12.92
C LYS A 132 -9.75 8.92 -13.82
N VAL A 133 -10.50 8.01 -13.21
CA VAL A 133 -11.19 6.92 -13.89
C VAL A 133 -12.68 6.94 -13.57
N ASN A 134 -13.48 6.37 -14.48
CA ASN A 134 -14.89 6.10 -14.22
C ASN A 134 -15.08 4.81 -13.40
N ILE A 135 -16.31 4.53 -12.96
CA ILE A 135 -16.62 3.37 -12.09
C ILE A 135 -16.31 2.03 -12.78
N ALA A 136 -16.50 1.92 -14.10
CA ALA A 136 -16.23 0.68 -14.83
C ALA A 136 -14.71 0.43 -14.94
N GLU A 137 -13.94 1.48 -15.26
CA GLU A 137 -12.48 1.44 -15.28
C GLU A 137 -11.91 1.11 -13.90
N LEU A 138 -12.45 1.72 -12.84
CA LEU A 138 -12.07 1.42 -11.46
C LEU A 138 -12.30 -0.06 -11.12
N GLY A 139 -13.46 -0.62 -11.48
CA GLY A 139 -13.75 -2.04 -11.29
C GLY A 139 -12.79 -2.96 -12.06
N HIS A 140 -12.40 -2.55 -13.27
CA HIS A 140 -11.42 -3.26 -14.08
C HIS A 140 -10.02 -3.23 -13.42
N ILE A 141 -9.56 -2.06 -12.98
CA ILE A 141 -8.27 -1.88 -12.30
C ILE A 141 -8.21 -2.73 -11.03
N MET A 142 -9.28 -2.74 -10.22
CA MET A 142 -9.34 -3.58 -9.02
C MET A 142 -9.28 -5.07 -9.34
N THR A 143 -9.88 -5.49 -10.46
CA THR A 143 -9.80 -6.88 -10.93
C THR A 143 -8.37 -7.23 -11.31
N LEU A 144 -7.66 -6.35 -12.01
CA LEU A 144 -6.25 -6.53 -12.35
C LEU A 144 -5.38 -6.58 -11.09
N ALA A 145 -5.48 -5.59 -10.21
CA ALA A 145 -4.74 -5.52 -8.95
C ALA A 145 -4.91 -6.77 -8.06
N SER A 146 -6.08 -7.41 -8.09
CA SER A 146 -6.32 -8.66 -7.35
C SER A 146 -5.51 -9.87 -7.86
N ARG A 147 -5.00 -9.81 -9.09
CA ARG A 147 -4.26 -10.87 -9.76
C ARG A 147 -2.74 -10.63 -9.75
N GLY A 148 -2.31 -9.44 -9.34
CA GLY A 148 -0.95 -8.94 -9.60
C GLY A 148 -0.78 -8.56 -11.06
#